data_AF-A0A2W2DVW6-F1
#
_entry.id   AF-A0A2W2DVW6-F1
#
_cell.length_a   1.000
_cell.length_b   1.000
_cell.length_c   1.000
_cell.angle_alpha   90.00
_cell.angle_beta   90.00
_cell.angle_gamma   90.00
#
_symmetry.space_group_name_H-M   'P 1'
#
loop_
_entity.id
_entity.type
_entity.pdbx_description
1 polymer ?
#
loop_
_entity_poly.entity_id
_entity_poly.type
_entity_poly.pdbx_seq_one_letter_code
_entity_poly.pdbx_strand_id
1 'polypeptide(L)'
;MTALRRVSPEQLAHACRLGLSAAGPAALWAATGVRPLARALDALDPALRARHDHLDLLLADAPLPGSLRALARHEAIAPARTMELVARRVRATLGQLAHADDPVLAYRVARDADTAVLCALVIAVTGRADGPPTVAVTAPGEVSVPGFPRSSLADPDGPWQRAFPGAVELGADLEVFWARVASDGLRVPTAWLGRGGWPALWQRSARR
;
A
#
# COMPACT_ATOMS: atom_id res chain seq x y z
N MET A 1 -14.35 -18.28 -7.82
CA MET A 1 -13.61 -17.24 -7.06
C MET A 1 -12.92 -17.74 -5.78
N THR A 2 -13.09 -19.00 -5.36
CA THR A 2 -12.38 -19.61 -4.21
C THR A 2 -10.89 -19.84 -4.46
N ALA A 3 -10.45 -19.89 -5.72
CA ALA A 3 -9.07 -20.19 -6.12
C ALA A 3 -8.07 -19.12 -5.65
N LEU A 4 -8.42 -17.83 -5.71
CA LEU A 4 -7.50 -16.73 -5.35
C LEU A 4 -7.15 -16.68 -3.85
N ARG A 5 -8.00 -17.27 -2.98
CA ARG A 5 -7.68 -17.39 -1.54
C ARG A 5 -6.63 -18.46 -1.23
N ARG A 6 -6.32 -19.35 -2.18
CA ARG A 6 -5.38 -20.47 -1.99
C ARG A 6 -4.13 -20.34 -2.86
N VAL A 7 -3.97 -19.20 -3.54
CA VAL A 7 -2.79 -18.90 -4.34
C VAL A 7 -1.59 -18.79 -3.40
N SER A 8 -0.49 -19.46 -3.76
CA SER A 8 0.74 -19.37 -2.96
C SER A 8 1.34 -17.96 -3.05
N PRO A 9 2.18 -17.55 -2.08
CA PRO A 9 2.86 -16.26 -2.15
C PRO A 9 3.65 -16.07 -3.46
N GLU A 10 4.29 -17.11 -3.97
CA GLU A 10 5.08 -17.06 -5.21
C GLU A 10 4.19 -16.84 -6.44
N GLN A 11 3.05 -17.53 -6.51
CA GLN A 11 2.09 -17.36 -7.59
C GLN A 11 1.48 -15.96 -7.57
N LEU A 12 1.20 -15.42 -6.37
CA LEU A 12 0.68 -14.07 -6.23
C LEU A 12 1.74 -13.02 -6.61
N ALA A 13 2.99 -13.21 -6.21
CA ALA A 13 4.11 -12.36 -6.64
C ALA A 13 4.29 -12.37 -8.16
N HIS A 14 4.21 -13.55 -8.78
CA HIS A 14 4.24 -13.67 -10.24
C HIS A 14 3.07 -12.93 -10.90
N ALA A 15 1.83 -13.11 -10.40
CA ALA A 15 0.66 -12.39 -10.91
C ALA A 15 0.79 -10.87 -10.75
N CYS A 16 1.35 -10.39 -9.63
CA CYS A 16 1.63 -8.97 -9.41
C CYS A 16 2.62 -8.43 -10.44
N ARG A 17 3.72 -9.14 -10.72
CA ARG A 17 4.67 -8.75 -11.78
C ARG A 17 4.02 -8.69 -13.15
N LEU A 18 3.16 -9.65 -13.50
CA LEU A 18 2.42 -9.61 -14.76
C LEU A 18 1.48 -8.40 -14.82
N GLY A 19 0.74 -8.12 -13.75
CA GLY A 19 -0.13 -6.94 -13.66
C GLY A 19 0.63 -5.61 -13.74
N LEU A 20 1.78 -5.52 -13.06
CA LEU A 20 2.68 -4.37 -13.13
C LEU A 20 3.18 -4.14 -14.56
N SER A 21 3.61 -5.20 -15.25
CA SER A 21 4.07 -5.10 -16.64
C SER A 21 2.95 -4.72 -17.61
N ALA A 22 1.75 -5.28 -17.44
CA ALA A 22 0.64 -5.06 -18.36
C ALA A 22 -0.05 -3.70 -18.17
N ALA A 23 -0.34 -3.31 -16.93
CA ALA A 23 -1.18 -2.14 -16.63
C ALA A 23 -0.44 -1.05 -15.84
N GLY A 24 0.70 -1.37 -15.23
CA GLY A 24 1.44 -0.43 -14.38
C GLY A 24 0.93 -0.35 -12.94
N PRO A 25 1.68 0.38 -12.10
CA PRO A 25 1.43 0.40 -10.67
C PRO A 25 0.16 1.19 -10.30
N ALA A 26 -0.11 2.32 -10.96
CA ALA A 26 -1.31 3.13 -10.72
C ALA A 26 -2.60 2.35 -11.02
N ALA A 27 -2.67 1.65 -12.15
CA ALA A 27 -3.83 0.85 -12.52
C ALA A 27 -4.05 -0.33 -11.55
N LEU A 28 -2.97 -1.02 -11.16
CA LEU A 28 -3.04 -2.10 -10.18
C LEU A 28 -3.47 -1.57 -8.80
N TRP A 29 -2.99 -0.39 -8.41
CA TRP A 29 -3.39 0.29 -7.18
C TRP A 29 -4.87 0.66 -7.19
N ALA A 30 -5.37 1.24 -8.28
CA ALA A 30 -6.78 1.61 -8.45
C ALA A 30 -7.70 0.37 -8.46
N ALA A 31 -7.33 -0.68 -9.19
CA ALA A 31 -8.07 -1.94 -9.23
C ALA A 31 -8.16 -2.58 -7.84
N THR A 32 -7.05 -2.52 -7.09
CA THR A 32 -6.99 -2.95 -5.69
C THR A 32 -7.43 -1.86 -4.72
N GLY A 33 -8.07 -0.77 -5.15
CA GLY A 33 -8.63 0.28 -4.27
C GLY A 33 -10.13 0.12 -4.03
N VAL A 34 -10.81 -0.74 -4.80
CA VAL A 34 -12.24 -0.99 -4.65
C VAL A 34 -12.49 -1.86 -3.42
N ARG A 35 -13.19 -1.30 -2.42
CA ARG A 35 -13.40 -1.88 -1.07
C ARG A 35 -14.91 -2.00 -0.74
N PRO A 36 -15.66 -2.86 -1.43
CA PRO A 36 -17.13 -2.88 -1.32
C PRO A 36 -17.58 -3.31 0.08
N LEU A 37 -16.86 -4.24 0.73
CA LEU A 37 -17.22 -4.70 2.07
C LEU A 37 -16.89 -3.65 3.13
N ALA A 38 -15.69 -3.04 3.09
CA ALA A 38 -15.34 -1.98 4.03
C ALA A 38 -16.31 -0.81 3.92
N ARG A 39 -16.62 -0.36 2.70
CA ARG A 39 -17.61 0.69 2.45
C ARG A 39 -19.00 0.34 2.98
N ALA A 40 -19.42 -0.93 2.85
CA ALA A 40 -20.70 -1.36 3.40
C ALA A 40 -20.71 -1.34 4.94
N LEU A 41 -19.60 -1.74 5.59
CA LEU A 41 -19.46 -1.66 7.04
C LEU A 41 -19.41 -0.21 7.55
N ASP A 42 -18.77 0.69 6.80
CA ASP A 42 -18.71 2.12 7.12
C ASP A 42 -20.05 2.83 6.94
N ALA A 43 -20.92 2.30 6.09
CA ALA A 43 -22.27 2.80 5.89
C ALA A 43 -23.30 2.24 6.90
N LEU A 44 -22.89 1.32 7.79
CA LEU A 44 -23.78 0.82 8.84
C LEU A 44 -24.07 1.93 9.86
N ASP A 45 -25.27 1.86 10.43
CA ASP A 45 -25.62 2.71 11.58
C ASP A 45 -24.56 2.56 12.69
N PRO A 46 -24.00 3.66 13.23
CA PRO A 46 -22.95 3.58 14.24
C PRO A 46 -23.35 2.81 15.51
N ALA A 47 -24.61 2.92 15.93
CA ALA A 47 -25.11 2.19 17.10
C ALA A 47 -25.27 0.69 16.81
N LEU A 48 -25.59 0.32 15.57
CA LEU A 48 -25.54 -1.08 15.12
C LEU A 48 -24.10 -1.61 15.07
N ARG A 49 -23.16 -0.82 14.53
CA ARG A 49 -21.75 -1.21 14.45
C ARG A 49 -21.14 -1.42 15.84
N ALA A 50 -21.43 -0.53 16.78
CA ALA A 50 -20.96 -0.61 18.17
C ALA A 50 -21.59 -1.76 18.99
N ARG A 51 -22.64 -2.42 18.48
CA ARG A 51 -23.18 -3.67 19.08
C ARG A 51 -22.45 -4.91 18.54
N HIS A 52 -21.68 -4.75 17.49
CA HIS A 52 -21.02 -5.82 16.75
C HIS A 52 -19.55 -5.47 16.50
N ASP A 53 -18.80 -5.27 17.58
CA ASP A 53 -17.39 -4.83 17.58
C ASP A 53 -16.44 -5.74 16.80
N HIS A 54 -16.88 -6.94 16.41
CA HIS A 54 -16.09 -7.90 15.65
C HIS A 54 -16.30 -7.83 14.13
N LEU A 55 -17.18 -6.97 13.60
CA LEU A 55 -17.45 -6.90 12.16
C LEU A 55 -16.20 -6.56 11.34
N ASP A 56 -15.29 -5.76 11.89
CA ASP A 56 -14.04 -5.40 11.23
C ASP A 56 -13.13 -6.61 10.97
N LEU A 57 -13.29 -7.71 11.73
CA LEU A 57 -12.58 -8.97 11.47
C LEU A 57 -12.96 -9.59 10.11
N LEU A 58 -14.09 -9.20 9.51
CA LEU A 58 -14.45 -9.64 8.16
C LEU A 58 -13.46 -9.12 7.11
N LEU A 59 -12.83 -7.97 7.35
CA LEU A 59 -11.85 -7.34 6.46
C LEU A 59 -10.45 -7.94 6.62
N ALA A 60 -10.17 -8.55 7.77
CA ALA A 60 -8.87 -9.14 8.06
C ALA A 60 -8.65 -10.44 7.28
N ASP A 61 -7.43 -10.60 6.75
CA ASP A 61 -6.96 -11.86 6.17
C ASP A 61 -6.47 -12.82 7.26
N ALA A 62 -7.36 -13.12 8.20
CA ALA A 62 -7.10 -13.97 9.36
C ALA A 62 -8.23 -15.00 9.54
N PRO A 63 -7.99 -16.08 10.28
CA PRO A 63 -9.04 -17.01 10.67
C PRO A 63 -10.19 -16.30 11.38
N LEU A 64 -11.42 -16.53 10.92
CA LEU A 64 -12.60 -15.90 11.52
C LEU A 64 -13.08 -16.67 12.77
N PRO A 65 -13.51 -15.95 13.82
CA PRO A 65 -14.31 -16.52 14.90
C PRO A 65 -15.55 -17.23 14.36
N GLY A 66 -16.02 -18.27 15.07
CA GLY A 66 -17.15 -19.09 14.63
C GLY A 66 -18.41 -18.28 14.29
N SER A 67 -18.70 -17.26 15.09
CA SER A 67 -19.84 -16.34 14.93
C SER A 67 -19.86 -15.62 13.57
N LEU A 68 -18.69 -15.30 13.00
CA LEU A 68 -18.58 -14.58 11.72
C LEU A 68 -18.50 -15.51 10.51
N ARG A 69 -18.30 -16.82 10.70
CA ARG A 69 -18.17 -17.76 9.57
C ARG A 69 -19.47 -17.95 8.79
N ALA A 70 -20.61 -17.86 9.46
CA ALA A 70 -21.91 -17.91 8.77
C ALA A 70 -22.10 -16.65 7.91
N LEU A 71 -21.86 -15.48 8.50
CA LEU A 71 -21.95 -14.19 7.82
C LEU A 71 -20.99 -14.09 6.62
N ALA A 72 -19.73 -14.50 6.78
CA ALA A 72 -18.74 -14.49 5.70
C ALA A 72 -19.03 -15.44 4.54
N ARG A 73 -19.94 -16.41 4.73
CA ARG A 73 -20.44 -17.34 3.70
C ARG A 73 -21.75 -16.89 3.07
N HIS A 74 -22.41 -15.88 3.63
CA HIS A 74 -23.64 -15.34 3.08
C HIS A 74 -23.41 -14.86 1.64
N GLU A 75 -24.32 -15.17 0.72
CA GLU A 75 -24.16 -14.94 -0.71
C GLU A 75 -23.91 -13.47 -1.08
N ALA A 76 -24.54 -12.54 -0.35
CA ALA A 76 -24.33 -11.11 -0.52
C ALA A 76 -22.96 -10.61 0.00
N ILE A 77 -22.32 -11.34 0.92
CA ILE A 77 -21.09 -10.90 1.61
C ILE A 77 -19.86 -11.61 1.06
N ALA A 78 -19.98 -12.90 0.73
CA ALA A 78 -18.86 -13.73 0.31
C ALA A 78 -18.08 -13.17 -0.91
N PRO A 79 -18.73 -12.63 -1.96
CA PRO A 79 -18.03 -12.00 -3.09
C PRO A 79 -17.27 -10.74 -2.66
N ALA A 80 -17.94 -9.82 -1.95
CA ALA A 80 -17.34 -8.57 -1.47
C ALA A 80 -16.14 -8.84 -0.54
N ARG A 81 -16.28 -9.79 0.38
CA ARG A 81 -15.17 -10.25 1.24
C ARG A 81 -14.03 -10.87 0.43
N THR A 82 -14.33 -11.63 -0.61
CA THR A 82 -13.28 -12.23 -1.44
C THR A 82 -12.50 -11.16 -2.19
N MET A 83 -13.17 -10.17 -2.77
CA MET A 83 -12.52 -9.03 -3.41
C MET A 83 -11.64 -8.26 -2.42
N GLU A 84 -12.14 -7.99 -1.22
CA GLU A 84 -11.41 -7.31 -0.13
C GLU A 84 -10.10 -8.03 0.20
N LEU A 85 -10.16 -9.34 0.49
CA LEU A 85 -8.99 -10.12 0.87
C LEU A 85 -7.98 -10.24 -0.28
N VAL A 86 -8.44 -10.44 -1.51
CA VAL A 86 -7.55 -10.51 -2.67
C VAL A 86 -6.83 -9.18 -2.86
N ALA A 87 -7.53 -8.05 -2.75
CA ALA A 87 -6.93 -6.73 -2.89
C ALA A 87 -5.85 -6.48 -1.81
N ARG A 88 -6.14 -6.82 -0.54
CA ARG A 88 -5.18 -6.71 0.56
C ARG A 88 -3.95 -7.58 0.36
N ARG A 89 -4.12 -8.82 -0.09
CA ARG A 89 -3.00 -9.71 -0.40
C ARG A 89 -2.13 -9.17 -1.52
N VAL A 90 -2.74 -8.67 -2.60
CA VAL A 90 -2.00 -8.03 -3.69
C VAL A 90 -1.20 -6.83 -3.19
N ARG A 91 -1.79 -5.97 -2.35
CA ARG A 91 -1.09 -4.83 -1.72
C ARG A 91 0.08 -5.30 -0.85
N ALA A 92 -0.15 -6.27 0.03
CA ALA A 92 0.91 -6.83 0.87
C ALA A 92 2.06 -7.44 0.02
N THR A 93 1.73 -8.16 -1.06
CA THR A 93 2.72 -8.69 -2.00
C THR A 93 3.47 -7.58 -2.74
N LEU A 94 2.83 -6.48 -3.13
CA LEU A 94 3.54 -5.33 -3.70
C LEU A 94 4.55 -4.73 -2.70
N GLY A 95 4.20 -4.67 -1.42
CA GLY A 95 5.12 -4.24 -0.36
C GLY A 95 6.30 -5.18 -0.19
N GLN A 96 6.07 -6.49 -0.25
CA GLN A 96 7.13 -7.50 -0.26
C GLN A 96 8.05 -7.36 -1.48
N LEU A 97 7.50 -7.14 -2.67
CA LEU A 97 8.28 -6.91 -3.88
C LEU A 97 9.13 -5.63 -3.78
N ALA A 98 8.58 -4.55 -3.19
CA ALA A 98 9.31 -3.30 -2.95
C ALA A 98 10.52 -3.52 -2.03
N HIS A 99 10.33 -4.36 -1.01
CA HIS A 99 11.38 -4.70 -0.05
C HIS A 99 12.45 -5.63 -0.63
N ALA A 100 12.06 -6.53 -1.54
CA ALA A 100 12.96 -7.47 -2.21
C ALA A 100 13.75 -6.85 -3.39
N ASP A 101 13.71 -5.52 -3.56
CA ASP A 101 14.28 -4.80 -4.71
C ASP A 101 13.82 -5.36 -6.08
N ASP A 102 12.53 -5.74 -6.19
CA ASP A 102 12.06 -6.42 -7.39
C ASP A 102 12.25 -5.54 -8.65
N PRO A 103 12.97 -6.05 -9.68
CA PRO A 103 13.36 -5.22 -10.81
C PRO A 103 12.18 -4.79 -11.68
N VAL A 104 11.09 -5.58 -11.73
CA VAL A 104 9.88 -5.20 -12.48
C VAL A 104 9.21 -4.06 -11.76
N LEU A 105 9.02 -4.16 -10.44
CA LEU A 105 8.44 -3.07 -9.66
C LEU A 105 9.30 -1.80 -9.73
N ALA A 106 10.62 -1.90 -9.52
CA ALA A 106 11.53 -0.76 -9.57
C ALA A 106 11.46 -0.04 -10.92
N TYR A 107 11.51 -0.78 -12.03
CA TYR A 107 11.38 -0.22 -13.37
C TYR A 107 10.03 0.50 -13.58
N ARG A 108 8.93 -0.12 -13.14
CA ARG A 108 7.58 0.44 -13.32
C ARG A 108 7.33 1.64 -12.41
N VAL A 109 7.85 1.65 -11.19
CA VAL A 109 7.81 2.81 -10.28
C VAL A 109 8.57 3.99 -10.87
N ALA A 110 9.79 3.76 -11.34
CA ALA A 110 10.64 4.81 -11.91
C ALA A 110 9.98 5.54 -13.09
N ARG A 111 9.14 4.83 -13.86
CA ARG A 111 8.49 5.35 -15.07
C ARG A 111 7.07 5.87 -14.83
N ASP A 112 6.25 5.08 -14.13
CA ASP A 112 4.80 5.15 -14.25
C ASP A 112 4.03 5.20 -12.91
N ALA A 113 4.70 5.32 -11.76
CA ALA A 113 3.99 5.55 -10.50
C ALA A 113 3.35 6.94 -10.46
N ASP A 114 2.08 7.01 -10.05
CA ASP A 114 1.46 8.26 -9.61
C ASP A 114 1.92 8.63 -8.19
N THR A 115 1.55 9.83 -7.74
CA THR A 115 1.92 10.32 -6.41
C THR A 115 1.41 9.43 -5.26
N ALA A 116 0.19 8.91 -5.35
CA ALA A 116 -0.41 8.13 -4.26
C ALA A 116 0.34 6.80 -4.05
N VAL A 117 0.63 6.09 -5.15
CA VAL A 117 1.42 4.85 -5.12
C VAL A 117 2.83 5.14 -4.64
N LEU A 118 3.48 6.16 -5.20
CA LEU A 118 4.88 6.46 -4.86
C LEU A 118 5.02 6.78 -3.37
N CYS A 119 4.15 7.63 -2.81
CA CYS A 119 4.16 7.94 -1.38
C CYS A 119 3.98 6.67 -0.54
N ALA A 120 2.98 5.84 -0.84
CA ALA A 120 2.71 4.62 -0.07
C ALA A 120 3.91 3.65 -0.07
N LEU A 121 4.53 3.45 -1.24
CA LEU A 121 5.73 2.61 -1.39
C LEU A 121 6.94 3.18 -0.63
N VAL A 122 7.18 4.49 -0.71
CA VAL A 122 8.29 5.15 0.00
C VAL A 122 8.11 5.03 1.52
N ILE A 123 6.90 5.23 2.03
CA ILE A 123 6.58 5.05 3.46
C ILE A 123 6.87 3.60 3.88
N ALA A 124 6.36 2.63 3.12
CA ALA A 124 6.54 1.21 3.43
C ALA A 124 8.00 0.76 3.43
N VAL A 125 8.83 1.29 2.52
CA VAL A 125 10.26 0.99 2.49
C VAL A 125 11.02 1.71 3.61
N THR A 126 10.73 2.98 3.86
CA THR A 126 11.41 3.78 4.90
C THR A 126 11.24 3.16 6.28
N GLY A 127 10.07 2.58 6.58
CA GLY A 127 9.78 1.95 7.86
C GLY A 127 10.46 0.58 8.09
N ARG A 128 11.21 0.02 7.13
CA ARG A 128 11.84 -1.30 7.29
C ARG A 128 13.36 -1.19 7.46
N ALA A 129 13.89 -1.90 8.45
CA ALA A 129 15.32 -1.90 8.78
C ALA A 129 16.17 -2.59 7.69
N ASP A 130 15.74 -3.76 7.23
CA ASP A 130 16.53 -4.63 6.34
C ASP A 130 16.10 -4.49 4.88
N GLY A 131 16.27 -3.29 4.31
CA GLY A 131 15.78 -2.96 2.97
C GLY A 131 16.80 -3.07 1.83
N PRO A 132 16.36 -2.80 0.58
CA PRO A 132 17.28 -2.58 -0.52
C PRO A 132 18.19 -1.37 -0.25
N PRO A 133 19.28 -1.20 -1.01
CA PRO A 133 20.07 0.03 -0.95
C PRO A 133 19.18 1.26 -1.19
N THR A 134 19.18 2.19 -0.23
CA THR A 134 18.35 3.40 -0.27
C THR A 134 19.20 4.65 -0.16
N VAL A 135 18.72 5.75 -0.73
CA VAL A 135 19.28 7.08 -0.54
C VAL A 135 18.33 7.95 0.27
N ALA A 136 18.90 8.87 1.04
CA ALA A 136 18.14 9.87 1.78
C ALA A 136 17.56 10.92 0.82
N VAL A 137 16.27 11.21 0.99
CA VAL A 137 15.53 12.27 0.29
C VAL A 137 15.45 13.52 1.17
N THR A 138 15.26 13.33 2.47
CA THR A 138 15.31 14.40 3.47
C THR A 138 16.43 14.15 4.48
N ALA A 139 16.85 15.19 5.21
CA ALA A 139 17.73 15.01 6.36
C ALA A 139 16.95 14.36 7.53
N PRO A 140 17.64 13.75 8.51
CA PRO A 140 17.02 13.24 9.72
C PRO A 140 16.12 14.28 10.41
N GLY A 141 14.88 13.89 10.73
CA GLY A 141 13.88 14.76 11.37
C GLY A 141 13.19 15.76 10.46
N GLU A 142 13.63 15.93 9.21
CA GLU A 142 13.01 16.86 8.26
C GLU A 142 11.73 16.28 7.66
N VAL A 143 10.64 17.04 7.81
CA VAL A 143 9.31 16.68 7.29
C VAL A 143 9.01 17.33 5.93
N SER A 144 9.77 18.34 5.53
CA SER A 144 9.63 18.96 4.21
C SER A 144 10.32 18.10 3.15
N VAL A 145 9.55 17.61 2.19
CA VAL A 145 10.05 16.77 1.10
C VAL A 145 10.43 17.65 -0.11
N PRO A 146 11.71 17.63 -0.55
CA PRO A 146 12.20 18.49 -1.64
C PRO A 146 11.64 18.06 -3.00
N GLY A 147 11.72 18.96 -3.98
CA GLY A 147 11.25 18.73 -5.34
C GLY A 147 10.02 19.56 -5.71
N PHE A 148 9.47 19.31 -6.90
CA PHE A 148 8.24 19.95 -7.37
C PHE A 148 7.17 18.88 -7.64
N PRO A 149 5.95 19.02 -7.08
CA PRO A 149 5.54 20.06 -6.14
C PRO A 149 6.23 19.91 -4.78
N ARG A 150 6.47 21.01 -4.05
CA ARG A 150 6.92 20.90 -2.66
C ARG A 150 5.81 20.23 -1.85
N SER A 151 6.15 19.29 -0.97
CA SER A 151 5.18 18.62 -0.10
C SER A 151 5.77 18.42 1.30
N SER A 152 4.91 18.08 2.27
CA SER A 152 5.32 17.82 3.65
C SER A 152 4.73 16.50 4.15
N LEU A 153 5.50 15.76 4.94
CA LEU A 153 5.01 14.59 5.68
C LEU A 153 3.99 14.99 6.75
N ALA A 154 4.07 16.22 7.26
CA ALA A 154 3.22 16.74 8.33
C ALA A 154 1.95 17.44 7.85
N ASP A 155 1.76 17.60 6.53
CA ASP A 155 0.55 18.20 5.96
C ASP A 155 -0.62 17.20 6.01
N PRO A 156 -1.66 17.42 6.82
CA PRO A 156 -2.80 16.50 6.98
C PRO A 156 -3.55 16.28 5.66
N ASP A 157 -3.61 17.31 4.82
CA ASP A 157 -4.22 17.26 3.49
C ASP A 157 -3.17 17.00 2.40
N GLY A 158 -1.97 16.55 2.80
CA GLY A 158 -0.85 16.27 1.93
C GLY A 158 -0.94 14.89 1.27
N PRO A 159 -0.19 14.67 0.17
CA PRO A 159 -0.14 13.37 -0.49
C PRO A 159 0.39 12.24 0.42
N TRP A 160 1.27 12.58 1.36
CA TRP A 160 1.89 11.63 2.29
C TRP A 160 0.90 11.08 3.32
N GLN A 161 0.15 11.96 3.99
CA GLN A 161 -0.87 11.57 4.97
C GLN A 161 -1.99 10.75 4.31
N ARG A 162 -2.44 11.17 3.12
CA ARG A 162 -3.41 10.39 2.33
C ARG A 162 -2.90 9.00 1.94
N ALA A 163 -1.58 8.80 1.85
CA ALA A 163 -0.99 7.52 1.48
C ALA A 163 -0.83 6.54 2.66
N PHE A 164 -0.96 6.99 3.92
CA PHE A 164 -0.77 6.14 5.10
C PHE A 164 -1.64 4.88 5.13
N PRO A 165 -2.96 4.93 4.88
CA PRO A 165 -3.76 3.70 4.85
C PRO A 165 -3.26 2.71 3.80
N GLY A 166 -2.83 3.20 2.64
CA GLY A 166 -2.24 2.38 1.59
C GLY A 166 -0.89 1.80 1.97
N ALA A 167 -0.04 2.58 2.66
CA ALA A 167 1.26 2.12 3.14
C ALA A 167 1.11 1.00 4.17
N VAL A 168 0.12 1.08 5.08
CA VAL A 168 -0.20 0.01 6.03
C VAL A 168 -0.61 -1.28 5.30
N GLU A 169 -1.39 -1.19 4.23
CA GLU A 169 -1.72 -2.37 3.40
C GLU A 169 -0.48 -2.96 2.68
N LEU A 170 0.55 -2.16 2.42
CA LEU A 170 1.85 -2.63 1.93
C LEU A 170 2.72 -3.24 3.05
N GLY A 171 2.27 -3.21 4.31
CA GLY A 171 3.00 -3.71 5.47
C GLY A 171 3.87 -2.68 6.18
N ALA A 172 3.60 -1.38 5.99
CA ALA A 172 4.26 -0.33 6.77
C ALA A 172 3.77 -0.34 8.22
N ASP A 173 4.72 -0.19 9.15
CA ASP A 173 4.46 0.23 10.52
C ASP A 173 4.72 1.74 10.61
N LEU A 174 3.68 2.52 10.93
CA LEU A 174 3.77 3.98 10.92
C LEU A 174 4.57 4.53 12.11
N GLU A 175 4.58 3.85 13.25
CA GLU A 175 5.40 4.26 14.40
C GLU A 175 6.88 4.07 14.06
N VAL A 176 7.22 2.92 13.49
CA VAL A 176 8.60 2.65 13.02
C VAL A 176 8.98 3.59 11.88
N PHE A 177 8.07 3.88 10.95
CA PHE A 177 8.30 4.86 9.88
C PHE A 177 8.68 6.22 10.46
N TRP A 178 7.95 6.74 11.44
CA TRP A 178 8.26 8.04 12.05
C TRP A 178 9.57 8.02 12.83
N ALA A 179 9.86 6.95 13.56
CA ALA A 179 11.15 6.77 14.22
C ALA A 179 12.31 6.79 13.20
N ARG A 180 12.12 6.14 12.04
CA ARG A 180 13.10 6.10 10.94
C ARG A 180 13.27 7.44 10.25
N VAL A 181 12.20 8.18 10.01
CA VAL A 181 12.30 9.55 9.49
C VAL A 181 13.08 10.45 10.45
N ALA A 182 12.86 10.30 11.76
CA ALA A 182 13.59 11.05 12.77
C ALA A 182 15.10 10.71 12.80
N SER A 183 15.48 9.44 12.64
CA SER A 183 16.88 9.00 12.69
C SER A 183 17.64 9.13 11.37
N ASP A 184 16.98 8.77 10.26
CA ASP A 184 17.64 8.49 8.97
C ASP A 184 17.10 9.36 7.82
N GLY A 185 16.06 10.15 8.07
CA GLY A 185 15.31 10.91 7.08
C GLY A 185 14.35 10.03 6.26
N LEU A 186 13.61 10.64 5.35
CA LEU A 186 12.80 9.92 4.36
C LEU A 186 13.74 9.25 3.35
N ARG A 187 13.56 7.96 3.06
CA ARG A 187 14.46 7.21 2.18
C ARG A 187 13.74 6.57 1.01
N VAL A 188 14.44 6.45 -0.12
CA VAL A 188 13.92 5.82 -1.33
C VAL A 188 14.93 4.82 -1.90
N PRO A 189 14.49 3.64 -2.41
CA PRO A 189 15.38 2.71 -3.08
C PRO A 189 16.11 3.35 -4.26
N THR A 190 17.41 3.09 -4.34
CA THR A 190 18.27 3.60 -5.41
C THR A 190 17.76 3.16 -6.78
N ALA A 191 17.25 1.93 -6.88
CA ALA A 191 16.71 1.36 -8.11
C ALA A 191 15.51 2.13 -8.70
N TRP A 192 14.81 2.94 -7.90
CA TRP A 192 13.63 3.69 -8.35
C TRP A 192 13.99 5.04 -8.98
N LEU A 193 15.19 5.56 -8.69
CA LEU A 193 15.52 6.96 -8.97
C LEU A 193 15.80 7.27 -10.44
N GLY A 194 16.07 6.26 -11.27
CA GLY A 194 16.27 6.42 -12.71
C GLY A 194 17.25 7.56 -13.06
N ARG A 195 17.04 8.20 -14.23
CA ARG A 195 17.79 9.42 -14.59
C ARG A 195 17.16 10.64 -13.94
N GLY A 196 17.99 11.50 -13.35
CA GLY A 196 17.57 12.76 -12.71
C GLY A 196 17.22 12.64 -11.22
N GLY A 197 17.35 11.46 -10.63
CA GLY A 197 17.22 11.27 -9.19
C GLY A 197 15.80 11.53 -8.66
N TRP A 198 15.74 11.82 -7.36
CA TRP A 198 14.48 12.10 -6.66
C TRP A 198 13.64 13.22 -7.29
N PRO A 199 14.18 14.41 -7.62
CA PRO A 199 13.37 15.49 -8.18
C PRO A 199 12.63 15.09 -9.46
N ALA A 200 13.31 14.32 -10.34
CA ALA A 200 12.73 13.86 -11.59
C ALA A 200 11.66 12.78 -11.37
N LEU A 201 11.87 11.85 -10.43
CA LEU A 201 10.87 10.85 -10.06
C LEU A 201 9.61 11.52 -9.48
N TRP A 202 9.80 12.42 -8.52
CA TRP A 202 8.72 13.09 -7.83
C TRP A 202 7.87 13.94 -8.77
N GLN A 203 8.51 14.77 -9.61
CA GLN A 203 7.82 15.60 -10.60
C GLN A 203 7.04 14.77 -11.62
N ARG A 204 7.56 13.61 -12.05
CA ARG A 204 6.82 12.72 -12.95
C ARG A 204 5.59 12.15 -12.26
N SER A 205 5.71 11.72 -11.00
CA SER A 205 4.60 11.13 -10.25
C SER A 205 3.44 12.10 -10.04
N ALA A 206 3.76 13.39 -9.84
CA ALA A 206 2.77 14.45 -9.62
C ALA A 206 2.02 14.90 -10.89
N ARG A 207 2.43 14.43 -12.06
CA ARG A 207 1.79 14.73 -13.36
C ARG A 207 0.84 13.64 -13.84
N ARG A 208 0.84 12.49 -13.16
CA ARG A 208 0.03 11.32 -13.51
C ARG A 208 -1.22 11.28 -12.66
#